data_AF-A0A353UDY8-F1
#
_entry.id   AF-A0A353UDY8-F1
#
_cell.length_a   1.000
_cell.length_b   1.000
_cell.length_c   1.000
_cell.angle_alpha   90.00
_cell.angle_beta   90.00
_cell.angle_gamma   90.00
#
_symmetry.space_group_name_H-M   'P 1'
#
loop_
_entity.id
_entity.type
_entity.pdbx_description
1 polymer ?
#
loop_
_entity_poly.entity_id
_entity_poly.type
_entity_poly.pdbx_seq_one_letter_code
_entity_poly.pdbx_strand_id
1 'polypeptide(L)'
;MAALAISLLIGAYYTSADAEKAKPYAGTTAKKAMPAEKGVKAETCYSCHSDIKDFHAKGKHAKVNCSNCHEGLNSHVKDAMTKPVTRTDHAVCGKCHKEQYESFVSVNLESKAKVEKATFKSRSPLFDKLMMPHGFVKEHAEPRSHIFMLVDHLTIDRGYGGRFQLKDWTKILDAKGAEKSAWGILMDKDPSTSDQKAFIPQSATAANSVCLQCKSQDNILRWKYMGDKDPAAKWDRTSKVVDLAKDLKHPMNCYMCHDPHSTQPRVVRDGLIEAVVDRGKGTYPYDKEKSSKITMKKVMFRDFRAIGILSKADSNLMCAQCHVEYNCNPGHDPKTGKAIGMTDRRTNYFPWANVFDINKTYEELGFKDFKHAVTGASLTKMQHPETETFWGSKHEKAGVECKDCHMPRVKKAGKTVTFHGQRSARYMLKDTCLNCHKGWTVKEAEYQVDAIQNYIKGKLTKAEFWLGQFIDTFAKAKAKGVSEDVLKDAKKLHDTAHTYWEWWTAENSDGFHNPDAARESLTRSIDASQKGIKILNDAMAPKPAAK
;
A
#
# COMPACT_ATOMS: atom_id res chain seq x y z
N MET A 1 62.41 -28.46 -2.06
CA MET A 1 61.24 -28.84 -2.88
C MET A 1 60.05 -29.02 -1.96
N ALA A 2 59.09 -28.10 -1.98
CA ALA A 2 57.74 -28.28 -1.47
C ALA A 2 56.87 -27.20 -2.13
N ALA A 3 55.91 -27.63 -2.94
CA ALA A 3 55.07 -26.77 -3.77
C ALA A 3 53.91 -26.18 -2.94
N LEU A 4 53.70 -24.86 -3.06
CA LEU A 4 52.55 -24.14 -2.54
C LEU A 4 51.40 -24.27 -3.55
N ALA A 5 50.26 -24.82 -3.14
CA ALA A 5 49.03 -24.83 -3.92
C ALA A 5 48.17 -23.61 -3.56
N ILE A 6 47.96 -22.71 -4.52
CA ILE A 6 47.02 -21.59 -4.42
C ILE A 6 45.68 -22.05 -5.02
N SER A 7 44.66 -22.19 -4.19
CA SER A 7 43.29 -22.46 -4.60
C SER A 7 42.58 -21.15 -5.00
N LEU A 8 42.39 -20.96 -6.31
CA LEU A 8 41.56 -19.90 -6.88
C LEU A 8 40.07 -20.20 -6.67
N LEU A 9 39.40 -19.37 -5.88
CA LEU A 9 37.93 -19.28 -5.81
C LEU A 9 37.44 -18.49 -7.04
N ILE A 10 36.89 -19.20 -8.01
CA ILE A 10 36.19 -18.59 -9.16
C ILE A 10 34.79 -18.18 -8.68
N GLY A 11 34.62 -16.89 -8.41
CA GLY A 11 33.30 -16.27 -8.26
C GLY A 11 32.57 -16.27 -9.59
N ALA A 12 31.41 -16.91 -9.66
CA ALA A 12 30.53 -16.84 -10.82
C ALA A 12 29.94 -15.43 -10.92
N TYR A 13 30.54 -14.60 -11.78
CA TYR A 13 29.95 -13.35 -12.24
C TYR A 13 28.82 -13.69 -13.22
N TYR A 14 27.59 -13.33 -12.88
CA TYR A 14 26.47 -13.32 -13.82
C TYR A 14 26.73 -12.25 -14.87
N THR A 15 27.02 -12.67 -16.10
CA THR A 15 27.19 -11.77 -17.24
C THR A 15 25.84 -11.47 -17.90
N SER A 16 25.76 -10.36 -18.62
CA SER A 16 24.60 -9.86 -19.37
C SER A 16 24.02 -10.82 -20.42
N ALA A 17 24.66 -11.97 -20.66
CA ALA A 17 24.22 -12.97 -21.64
C ALA A 17 23.01 -13.81 -21.19
N ASP A 18 22.75 -13.93 -19.88
CA ASP A 18 21.58 -14.67 -19.37
C ASP A 18 20.25 -13.92 -19.58
N ALA A 19 20.31 -12.62 -19.92
CA ALA A 19 19.13 -11.83 -20.27
C ALA A 19 18.58 -12.16 -21.67
N GLU A 20 19.41 -12.67 -22.59
CA GLU A 20 19.00 -12.95 -23.98
C GLU A 20 18.22 -14.26 -24.15
N LYS A 21 18.21 -15.16 -23.14
CA LYS A 21 17.46 -16.43 -23.20
C LYS A 21 16.07 -16.37 -22.57
N ALA A 22 15.66 -15.23 -22.01
CA ALA A 22 14.31 -15.05 -21.48
C ALA A 22 13.30 -14.86 -22.63
N LYS A 23 12.60 -15.94 -23.00
CA LYS A 23 11.49 -15.85 -23.97
C LYS A 23 10.44 -14.86 -23.44
N PRO A 24 9.93 -13.92 -24.27
CA PRO A 24 8.85 -13.04 -23.86
C PRO A 24 7.67 -13.88 -23.36
N TYR A 25 7.11 -13.50 -22.21
CA TYR A 25 5.93 -14.14 -21.64
C TYR A 25 4.87 -14.27 -22.72
N ALA A 26 4.58 -15.50 -23.13
CA ALA A 26 3.41 -15.86 -23.92
C ALA A 26 2.19 -15.76 -23.01
N GLY A 27 1.90 -14.55 -22.54
CA GLY A 27 0.60 -14.23 -21.99
C GLY A 27 -0.43 -14.60 -23.04
N THR A 28 -1.53 -15.20 -22.58
CA THR A 28 -2.76 -15.44 -23.34
C THR A 28 -2.81 -14.51 -24.53
N THR A 29 -2.68 -15.08 -25.74
CA THR A 29 -2.75 -14.36 -27.01
C THR A 29 -3.72 -13.22 -26.84
N ALA A 30 -3.25 -11.98 -27.02
CA ALA A 30 -4.13 -10.82 -27.00
C ALA A 30 -5.26 -11.17 -27.96
N LYS A 31 -6.45 -11.49 -27.43
CA LYS A 31 -7.61 -11.75 -28.27
C LYS A 31 -7.70 -10.52 -29.16
N LYS A 32 -7.59 -10.75 -30.47
CA LYS A 32 -7.74 -9.72 -31.51
C LYS A 32 -8.93 -8.87 -31.09
N ALA A 33 -8.75 -7.55 -30.98
CA ALA A 33 -9.80 -6.65 -30.53
C ALA A 33 -11.08 -7.00 -31.28
N MET A 34 -12.04 -7.59 -30.57
CA MET A 34 -13.30 -7.99 -31.19
C MET A 34 -13.99 -6.71 -31.66
N PRO A 35 -14.68 -6.74 -32.81
CA PRO A 35 -15.42 -5.58 -33.28
C PRO A 35 -16.34 -5.05 -32.18
N ALA A 36 -16.52 -3.73 -32.13
CA ALA A 36 -17.37 -3.08 -31.14
C ALA A 36 -18.72 -3.82 -31.06
N GLU A 37 -19.03 -4.37 -29.89
CA GLU A 37 -20.25 -5.14 -29.71
C GLU A 37 -21.45 -4.20 -29.91
N LYS A 38 -22.40 -4.61 -30.75
CA LYS A 38 -23.63 -3.87 -30.97
C LYS A 38 -24.29 -3.62 -29.60
N GLY A 39 -24.77 -2.41 -29.38
CA GLY A 39 -25.42 -2.04 -28.12
C GLY A 39 -26.54 -3.02 -27.77
N VAL A 40 -26.61 -3.40 -26.49
CA VAL A 40 -27.67 -4.28 -25.97
C VAL A 40 -28.80 -3.46 -25.35
N LYS A 41 -30.02 -4.00 -25.30
CA LYS A 41 -31.11 -3.41 -24.52
C LYS A 41 -30.82 -3.63 -23.03
N ALA A 42 -30.59 -2.55 -22.28
CA ALA A 42 -30.25 -2.64 -20.86
C ALA A 42 -31.39 -3.29 -20.05
N GLU A 43 -32.64 -3.10 -20.50
CA GLU A 43 -33.85 -3.70 -19.93
C GLU A 43 -33.79 -5.22 -19.93
N THR A 44 -33.20 -5.83 -20.97
CA THR A 44 -32.96 -7.28 -21.02
C THR A 44 -32.03 -7.70 -19.90
N CYS A 45 -30.94 -6.97 -19.66
CA CYS A 45 -29.99 -7.26 -18.59
C CYS A 45 -30.63 -7.07 -17.21
N TYR A 46 -31.45 -6.03 -17.03
CA TYR A 46 -32.08 -5.72 -15.75
C TYR A 46 -33.05 -6.79 -15.25
N SER A 47 -33.58 -7.64 -16.15
CA SER A 47 -34.46 -8.75 -15.76
C SER A 47 -33.77 -9.76 -14.82
N CYS A 48 -32.45 -9.95 -14.96
CA CYS A 48 -31.64 -10.83 -14.11
C CYS A 48 -30.71 -10.08 -13.15
N HIS A 49 -30.51 -8.77 -13.36
CA HIS A 49 -29.58 -7.93 -12.62
C HIS A 49 -30.29 -6.73 -11.98
N SER A 50 -31.30 -7.00 -11.15
CA SER A 50 -32.09 -5.97 -10.44
C SER A 50 -31.21 -5.03 -9.61
N ASP A 51 -30.21 -5.56 -8.91
CA ASP A 51 -29.28 -4.74 -8.13
C ASP A 51 -28.52 -3.74 -9.00
N ILE A 52 -28.19 -4.12 -10.24
CA ILE A 52 -27.51 -3.23 -11.19
C ILE A 52 -28.48 -2.20 -11.77
N LYS A 53 -29.75 -2.58 -12.00
CA LYS A 53 -30.80 -1.63 -12.44
C LYS A 53 -30.92 -0.47 -11.45
N ASP A 54 -30.92 -0.76 -10.15
CA ASP A 54 -31.06 0.27 -9.12
C ASP A 54 -29.92 1.28 -9.09
N PHE A 55 -28.72 0.86 -9.53
CA PHE A 55 -27.56 1.73 -9.68
C PHE A 55 -27.55 2.47 -11.02
N HIS A 56 -27.69 1.71 -12.11
CA HIS A 56 -27.47 2.21 -13.46
C HIS A 56 -28.59 3.13 -13.92
N ALA A 57 -29.85 2.71 -13.76
CA ALA A 57 -31.00 3.47 -14.27
C ALA A 57 -31.19 4.82 -13.57
N LYS A 58 -30.72 4.96 -12.32
CA LYS A 58 -30.84 6.18 -11.51
C LYS A 58 -29.56 7.04 -11.53
N GLY A 59 -28.45 6.51 -12.04
CA GLY A 59 -27.15 7.16 -12.01
C GLY A 59 -26.86 8.04 -13.23
N LYS A 60 -25.74 8.77 -13.19
CA LYS A 60 -25.32 9.61 -14.33
C LYS A 60 -24.87 8.80 -15.54
N HIS A 61 -24.67 7.49 -15.37
CA HIS A 61 -24.36 6.55 -16.42
C HIS A 61 -25.59 5.85 -17.00
N ALA A 62 -26.82 6.25 -16.68
CA ALA A 62 -28.04 5.63 -17.22
C ALA A 62 -28.08 5.52 -18.76
N LYS A 63 -27.41 6.44 -19.47
CA LYS A 63 -27.29 6.44 -20.94
C LYS A 63 -26.05 5.70 -21.49
N VAL A 64 -25.16 5.23 -20.62
CA VAL A 64 -23.96 4.48 -21.01
C VAL A 64 -24.35 3.01 -21.19
N ASN A 65 -24.29 2.51 -22.43
CA ASN A 65 -24.64 1.12 -22.73
C ASN A 65 -23.67 0.12 -22.08
N CYS A 66 -24.17 -1.04 -21.67
CA CYS A 66 -23.40 -2.13 -21.07
C CYS A 66 -22.24 -2.61 -21.97
N SER A 67 -22.40 -2.56 -23.30
CA SER A 67 -21.38 -2.99 -24.26
C SER A 67 -20.10 -2.15 -24.26
N ASN A 68 -20.09 -0.99 -23.57
CA ASN A 68 -18.87 -0.22 -23.37
C ASN A 68 -17.86 -0.97 -22.48
N CYS A 69 -18.37 -1.70 -21.48
CA CYS A 69 -17.57 -2.35 -20.45
C CYS A 69 -17.69 -3.87 -20.45
N HIS A 70 -18.73 -4.44 -21.09
CA HIS A 70 -18.95 -5.88 -21.14
C HIS A 70 -18.90 -6.40 -22.57
N GLU A 71 -18.32 -7.60 -22.74
CA GLU A 71 -18.28 -8.31 -24.02
C GLU A 71 -18.93 -9.69 -23.92
N GLY A 72 -19.45 -10.19 -25.06
CA GLY A 72 -20.08 -11.50 -25.16
C GLY A 72 -21.48 -11.53 -24.56
N LEU A 73 -22.15 -10.38 -24.54
CA LEU A 73 -23.46 -10.19 -23.91
C LEU A 73 -24.54 -11.03 -24.60
N ASN A 74 -24.49 -11.15 -25.93
CA ASN A 74 -25.47 -11.97 -26.67
C ASN A 74 -25.39 -13.46 -26.28
N SER A 75 -24.18 -13.98 -26.06
CA SER A 75 -24.00 -15.36 -25.60
C SER A 75 -24.49 -15.52 -24.17
N HIS A 76 -24.18 -14.56 -23.30
CA HIS A 76 -24.62 -14.55 -21.91
C HIS A 76 -26.16 -14.50 -21.75
N VAL A 77 -26.84 -13.74 -22.61
CA VAL A 77 -28.32 -13.67 -22.60
C VAL A 77 -28.94 -15.01 -23.02
N LYS A 78 -28.29 -15.76 -23.91
CA LYS A 78 -28.76 -17.10 -24.34
C LYS A 78 -28.45 -18.19 -23.31
N ASP A 79 -27.33 -18.05 -22.61
CA ASP A 79 -26.88 -18.97 -21.58
C ASP A 79 -26.25 -18.19 -20.42
N ALA A 80 -26.95 -18.16 -19.28
CA ALA A 80 -26.50 -17.47 -18.08
C ALA A 80 -25.18 -18.03 -17.50
N MET A 81 -24.83 -19.28 -17.83
CA MET A 81 -23.57 -19.90 -17.41
C MET A 81 -22.37 -19.37 -18.20
N THR A 82 -22.59 -18.89 -19.42
CA THR A 82 -21.59 -18.21 -20.22
C THR A 82 -21.35 -16.80 -19.65
N LYS A 83 -20.38 -16.67 -18.75
CA LYS A 83 -20.05 -15.39 -18.10
C LYS A 83 -19.54 -14.36 -19.13
N PRO A 84 -20.05 -13.11 -19.13
CA PRO A 84 -19.55 -12.07 -20.01
C PRO A 84 -18.14 -11.66 -19.59
N VAL A 85 -17.35 -11.20 -20.55
CA VAL A 85 -16.06 -10.56 -20.24
C VAL A 85 -16.34 -9.15 -19.72
N THR A 86 -15.69 -8.75 -18.63
CA THR A 86 -15.76 -7.38 -18.13
C THR A 86 -14.42 -6.71 -18.33
N ARG A 87 -14.41 -5.58 -19.04
CA ARG A 87 -13.22 -4.76 -19.27
C ARG A 87 -12.86 -4.01 -18.00
N THR A 88 -11.57 -4.00 -17.68
CA THR A 88 -11.04 -3.35 -16.47
C THR A 88 -9.98 -2.30 -16.76
N ASP A 89 -9.64 -2.09 -18.04
CA ASP A 89 -8.68 -1.10 -18.50
C ASP A 89 -9.19 0.34 -18.31
N HIS A 90 -8.26 1.28 -18.15
CA HIS A 90 -8.58 2.70 -17.96
C HIS A 90 -9.05 3.36 -19.25
N ALA A 91 -8.52 2.91 -20.39
CA ALA A 91 -8.88 3.43 -21.71
C ALA A 91 -10.40 3.36 -21.98
N VAL A 92 -11.12 2.36 -21.47
CA VAL A 92 -12.60 2.31 -21.52
C VAL A 92 -13.23 3.57 -20.91
N CYS A 93 -12.77 4.00 -19.73
CA CYS A 93 -13.25 5.21 -19.08
C CYS A 93 -12.77 6.47 -19.84
N GLY A 94 -11.53 6.44 -20.34
CA GLY A 94 -10.90 7.54 -21.08
C GLY A 94 -11.64 7.96 -22.35
N LYS A 95 -12.45 7.09 -22.96
CA LYS A 95 -13.30 7.43 -24.12
C LYS A 95 -14.26 8.59 -23.83
N CYS A 96 -14.78 8.68 -22.60
CA CYS A 96 -15.72 9.72 -22.19
C CYS A 96 -15.12 10.68 -21.14
N HIS A 97 -14.03 10.30 -20.48
CA HIS A 97 -13.39 11.04 -19.39
C HIS A 97 -11.91 11.33 -19.69
N LYS A 98 -11.65 11.90 -20.87
CA LYS A 98 -10.30 12.11 -21.41
C LYS A 98 -9.37 12.86 -20.45
N GLU A 99 -9.81 13.99 -19.89
CA GLU A 99 -8.96 14.83 -19.02
C GLU A 99 -8.56 14.12 -17.72
N GLN A 100 -9.49 13.38 -17.12
CA GLN A 100 -9.23 12.57 -15.92
C GLN A 100 -8.26 11.42 -16.26
N TYR A 101 -8.50 10.73 -17.37
CA TYR A 101 -7.63 9.65 -17.84
C TYR A 101 -6.20 10.14 -18.13
N GLU A 102 -6.06 11.21 -18.93
CA GLU A 102 -4.75 11.75 -19.32
C GLU A 102 -3.96 12.29 -18.12
N SER A 103 -4.64 12.90 -17.14
CA SER A 103 -3.98 13.31 -15.91
C SER A 103 -3.56 12.13 -15.04
N PHE A 104 -4.37 11.06 -14.93
CA PHE A 104 -4.01 9.85 -14.20
C PHE A 104 -2.76 9.14 -14.77
N VAL A 105 -2.68 9.00 -16.09
CA VAL A 105 -1.52 8.34 -16.73
C VAL A 105 -0.28 9.24 -16.82
N SER A 106 -0.38 10.51 -16.39
CA SER A 106 0.75 11.43 -16.39
C SER A 106 1.81 11.02 -15.37
N VAL A 107 3.08 11.15 -15.75
CA VAL A 107 4.21 10.84 -14.88
C VAL A 107 4.75 12.13 -14.28
N ASN A 108 4.82 12.19 -12.95
CA ASN A 108 5.60 13.21 -12.27
C ASN A 108 7.08 12.80 -12.23
N LEU A 109 7.90 13.35 -13.13
CA LEU A 109 9.33 13.04 -13.21
C LEU A 109 10.14 13.57 -12.02
N GLU A 110 9.59 14.50 -11.24
CA GLU A 110 10.21 14.97 -10.00
C GLU A 110 10.11 13.93 -8.86
N SER A 111 9.14 13.01 -8.94
CA SER A 111 9.06 11.82 -8.09
C SER A 111 9.98 10.72 -8.63
N LYS A 112 11.24 10.75 -8.19
CA LYS A 112 12.30 9.84 -8.64
C LYS A 112 11.94 8.37 -8.41
N ALA A 113 12.25 7.53 -9.39
CA ALA A 113 12.03 6.08 -9.29
C ALA A 113 13.17 5.39 -8.54
N LYS A 114 12.86 4.26 -7.87
CA LYS A 114 13.86 3.35 -7.25
C LYS A 114 14.81 4.03 -6.23
N VAL A 115 14.33 5.05 -5.52
CA VAL A 115 15.09 5.69 -4.43
C VAL A 115 14.92 4.89 -3.15
N GLU A 116 15.95 4.13 -2.75
CA GLU A 116 15.95 3.36 -1.50
C GLU A 116 15.86 4.27 -0.26
N LYS A 117 14.93 3.94 0.64
CA LYS A 117 14.70 4.67 1.90
C LYS A 117 15.79 4.43 2.95
N ALA A 118 16.39 3.24 2.94
CA ALA A 118 17.51 2.85 3.79
C ALA A 118 18.85 3.52 3.39
N THR A 119 18.82 4.81 3.06
CA THR A 119 20.02 5.56 2.67
C THR A 119 20.09 6.89 3.42
N PHE A 120 21.30 7.40 3.64
CA PHE A 120 21.52 8.69 4.32
C PHE A 120 20.90 9.90 3.60
N LYS A 121 20.55 9.74 2.31
CA LYS A 121 19.91 10.79 1.49
C LYS A 121 18.39 10.69 1.48
N SER A 122 17.82 9.63 2.05
CA SER A 122 16.38 9.38 2.03
C SER A 122 15.83 9.33 3.47
N ARG A 123 14.73 8.59 3.67
CA ARG A 123 13.83 8.74 4.80
C ARG A 123 14.34 8.12 6.09
N SER A 124 15.15 7.05 6.00
CA SER A 124 15.51 6.26 7.19
C SER A 124 16.94 5.69 7.09
N PRO A 125 17.97 6.47 7.44
CA PRO A 125 19.37 6.05 7.32
C PRO A 125 19.74 4.77 8.07
N LEU A 126 19.09 4.45 9.19
CA LEU A 126 19.37 3.24 9.99
C LEU A 126 18.32 2.13 9.80
N PHE A 127 17.48 2.21 8.77
CA PHE A 127 16.34 1.30 8.58
C PHE A 127 16.72 -0.19 8.69
N ASP A 128 17.79 -0.63 8.01
CA ASP A 128 18.19 -2.05 8.01
C ASP A 128 18.47 -2.59 9.41
N LYS A 129 19.15 -1.79 10.25
CA LYS A 129 19.46 -2.17 11.63
C LYS A 129 18.19 -2.28 12.47
N LEU A 130 17.26 -1.35 12.30
CA LEU A 130 16.05 -1.23 13.13
C LEU A 130 14.94 -2.19 12.69
N MET A 131 15.01 -2.70 11.45
CA MET A 131 13.99 -3.56 10.85
C MET A 131 14.41 -5.02 10.69
N MET A 132 15.67 -5.37 10.92
CA MET A 132 16.13 -6.73 10.66
C MET A 132 15.38 -7.79 11.50
N PRO A 133 14.98 -8.94 10.92
CA PRO A 133 15.27 -9.39 9.56
C PRO A 133 14.10 -9.17 8.59
N HIS A 134 13.18 -8.23 8.89
CA HIS A 134 11.95 -8.04 8.13
C HIS A 134 12.22 -7.85 6.64
N GLY A 135 11.36 -8.39 5.76
CA GLY A 135 11.60 -8.41 4.31
C GLY A 135 11.81 -7.03 3.66
N PHE A 136 11.41 -5.94 4.32
CA PHE A 136 11.67 -4.58 3.85
C PHE A 136 13.14 -4.18 3.86
N VAL A 137 14.03 -4.89 4.57
CA VAL A 137 15.50 -4.68 4.51
C VAL A 137 16.12 -5.17 3.20
N LYS A 138 15.32 -5.75 2.28
CA LYS A 138 15.80 -6.16 0.94
C LYS A 138 15.69 -5.04 -0.08
N GLU A 139 14.56 -4.34 -0.08
CA GLU A 139 14.37 -3.10 -0.84
C GLU A 139 13.13 -2.41 -0.29
N HIS A 140 13.23 -1.12 0.01
CA HIS A 140 12.12 -0.24 0.36
C HIS A 140 12.26 1.12 -0.32
N ALA A 141 11.97 1.15 -1.63
CA ALA A 141 11.95 2.40 -2.36
C ALA A 141 10.83 3.38 -1.93
N GLU A 142 11.09 4.68 -2.07
CA GLU A 142 10.10 5.76 -2.01
C GLU A 142 9.00 5.58 -3.09
N PRO A 143 7.76 6.05 -2.84
CA PRO A 143 6.70 5.97 -3.83
C PRO A 143 6.93 6.90 -5.01
N ARG A 144 6.42 6.50 -6.18
CA ARG A 144 6.35 7.31 -7.40
C ARG A 144 4.93 7.36 -7.95
N SER A 145 4.76 7.93 -9.15
CA SER A 145 3.46 8.12 -9.80
C SER A 145 2.64 6.81 -9.84
N HIS A 146 1.34 6.91 -9.53
CA HIS A 146 0.43 5.77 -9.35
C HIS A 146 0.35 4.79 -10.53
N ILE A 147 0.57 5.28 -11.76
CA ILE A 147 0.55 4.45 -12.96
C ILE A 147 1.57 3.30 -12.92
N PHE A 148 2.57 3.37 -12.03
CA PHE A 148 3.57 2.31 -11.88
C PHE A 148 3.33 1.36 -10.72
N MET A 149 2.30 1.56 -9.88
CA MET A 149 2.20 0.83 -8.60
C MET A 149 2.17 -0.70 -8.73
N LEU A 150 1.51 -1.23 -9.79
CA LEU A 150 1.48 -2.67 -10.03
C LEU A 150 2.85 -3.17 -10.51
N VAL A 151 3.47 -2.45 -11.44
CA VAL A 151 4.79 -2.76 -12.00
C VAL A 151 5.87 -2.73 -10.90
N ASP A 152 5.85 -1.72 -10.05
CA ASP A 152 6.80 -1.58 -8.94
C ASP A 152 6.60 -2.66 -7.89
N HIS A 153 5.34 -3.00 -7.57
CA HIS A 153 5.06 -4.12 -6.67
C HIS A 153 5.58 -5.45 -7.22
N LEU A 154 5.48 -5.69 -8.53
CA LEU A 154 5.95 -6.93 -9.15
C LEU A 154 7.48 -7.00 -9.21
N THR A 155 8.16 -5.87 -9.37
CA THR A 155 9.62 -5.80 -9.58
C THR A 155 10.43 -5.49 -8.34
N ILE A 156 9.79 -5.26 -7.19
CA ILE A 156 10.50 -5.00 -5.94
C ILE A 156 11.20 -6.27 -5.43
N ASP A 157 12.45 -6.14 -5.00
CA ASP A 157 13.31 -7.24 -4.59
C ASP A 157 12.80 -7.96 -3.35
N ARG A 158 12.01 -7.30 -2.50
CA ARG A 158 11.34 -7.95 -1.36
C ARG A 158 10.11 -8.79 -1.72
N GLY A 159 9.57 -8.66 -2.93
CA GLY A 159 8.24 -9.15 -3.29
C GLY A 159 8.23 -10.57 -3.86
N TYR A 160 8.92 -10.75 -4.98
CA TYR A 160 8.85 -11.99 -5.80
C TYR A 160 10.22 -12.62 -6.01
N GLY A 161 11.18 -12.37 -5.12
CA GLY A 161 12.52 -12.93 -5.24
C GLY A 161 13.28 -12.50 -6.50
N GLY A 162 12.91 -11.37 -7.14
CA GLY A 162 13.45 -10.96 -8.44
C GLY A 162 12.94 -11.76 -9.64
N ARG A 163 11.83 -12.50 -9.50
CA ARG A 163 11.18 -13.29 -10.57
C ARG A 163 10.69 -12.41 -11.72
N PHE A 164 10.00 -11.33 -11.39
CA PHE A 164 9.52 -10.36 -12.37
C PHE A 164 10.48 -9.18 -12.45
N GLN A 165 10.82 -8.77 -13.66
CA GLN A 165 11.72 -7.66 -13.93
C GLN A 165 11.20 -6.84 -15.10
N LEU A 166 11.66 -5.60 -15.25
CA LEU A 166 11.46 -4.87 -16.50
C LEU A 166 12.09 -5.67 -17.64
N LYS A 167 11.45 -5.66 -18.82
CA LYS A 167 12.05 -6.24 -20.04
C LYS A 167 13.38 -5.58 -20.38
N ASP A 168 13.45 -4.27 -20.12
CA ASP A 168 14.63 -3.44 -20.29
C ASP A 168 14.49 -2.17 -19.43
N TRP A 169 15.60 -1.56 -19.02
CA TRP A 169 15.58 -0.37 -18.17
C TRP A 169 14.95 0.87 -18.85
N THR A 170 14.93 0.93 -20.19
CA THR A 170 14.17 1.97 -20.92
C THR A 170 12.67 1.92 -20.63
N LYS A 171 12.15 0.83 -20.05
CA LYS A 171 10.75 0.70 -19.65
C LYS A 171 10.40 1.38 -18.33
N ILE A 172 11.37 1.91 -17.59
CA ILE A 172 11.13 2.53 -16.29
C ILE A 172 10.14 3.71 -16.35
N LEU A 173 10.07 4.44 -17.48
CA LEU A 173 9.15 5.55 -17.71
C LEU A 173 7.93 5.21 -18.59
N ASP A 174 7.75 3.96 -19.01
CA ASP A 174 6.73 3.55 -19.98
C ASP A 174 5.33 3.47 -19.34
N ALA A 175 4.77 4.63 -19.01
CA ALA A 175 3.46 4.75 -18.35
C ALA A 175 2.31 4.23 -19.21
N LYS A 176 2.36 4.43 -20.54
CA LYS A 176 1.35 3.87 -21.46
C LYS A 176 1.43 2.35 -21.52
N GLY A 177 2.63 1.79 -21.49
CA GLY A 177 2.83 0.34 -21.36
C GLY A 177 2.26 -0.19 -20.05
N ALA A 178 2.61 0.43 -18.92
CA ALA A 178 2.11 0.07 -17.59
C ALA A 178 0.58 0.20 -17.47
N GLU A 179 -0.01 1.25 -18.06
CA GLU A 179 -1.46 1.46 -18.13
C GLU A 179 -2.15 0.32 -18.85
N LYS A 180 -1.67 -0.01 -20.07
CA LYS A 180 -2.31 -1.01 -20.92
C LYS A 180 -2.20 -2.42 -20.35
N SER A 181 -1.04 -2.76 -19.79
CA SER A 181 -0.78 -4.01 -19.08
C SER A 181 0.63 -4.01 -18.50
N ALA A 182 0.78 -4.30 -17.21
CA ALA A 182 2.07 -4.51 -16.57
C ALA A 182 2.96 -5.51 -17.36
N TRP A 183 2.38 -6.60 -17.88
CA TRP A 183 3.08 -7.62 -18.68
C TRP A 183 3.53 -7.14 -20.08
N GLY A 184 3.05 -5.98 -20.52
CA GLY A 184 3.55 -5.29 -21.69
C GLY A 184 5.01 -4.85 -21.52
N ILE A 185 5.41 -4.53 -20.28
CA ILE A 185 6.73 -3.98 -19.96
C ILE A 185 7.56 -4.85 -19.01
N LEU A 186 6.94 -5.89 -18.44
CA LEU A 186 7.60 -6.86 -17.56
C LEU A 186 7.93 -8.18 -18.27
N MET A 187 8.96 -8.84 -17.78
CA MET A 187 9.27 -10.23 -18.07
C MET A 187 9.12 -11.09 -16.81
N ASP A 188 8.94 -12.38 -17.04
CA ASP A 188 8.92 -13.43 -16.03
C ASP A 188 10.09 -14.37 -16.29
N LYS A 189 11.01 -14.49 -15.32
CA LYS A 189 12.23 -15.30 -15.46
C LYS A 189 11.97 -16.80 -15.57
N ASP A 190 10.84 -17.30 -15.06
CA ASP A 190 10.50 -18.72 -15.13
C ASP A 190 8.99 -18.91 -15.31
N PRO A 191 8.47 -18.70 -16.53
CA PRO A 191 7.03 -18.80 -16.81
C PRO A 191 6.45 -20.20 -16.56
N SER A 192 7.30 -21.23 -16.49
CA SER A 192 6.91 -22.64 -16.37
C SER A 192 6.40 -23.00 -14.97
N THR A 193 6.77 -22.23 -13.95
CA THR A 193 6.37 -22.45 -12.56
C THR A 193 5.58 -21.27 -12.00
N SER A 194 4.94 -21.49 -10.86
CA SER A 194 4.25 -20.44 -10.10
C SER A 194 4.67 -20.38 -8.64
N ASP A 195 5.80 -20.98 -8.31
CA ASP A 195 6.31 -21.02 -6.96
C ASP A 195 7.08 -19.74 -6.64
N GLN A 196 6.89 -19.25 -5.41
CA GLN A 196 7.67 -18.15 -4.86
C GLN A 196 9.04 -18.69 -4.42
N LYS A 197 10.11 -18.22 -5.07
CA LYS A 197 11.51 -18.52 -4.71
C LYS A 197 12.40 -17.33 -5.04
N ALA A 198 13.61 -17.32 -4.47
CA ALA A 198 14.63 -16.35 -4.86
C ALA A 198 15.22 -16.72 -6.23
N PHE A 199 15.18 -15.76 -7.17
CA PHE A 199 15.86 -15.79 -8.47
C PHE A 199 17.12 -14.94 -8.47
N ILE A 200 17.27 -14.05 -7.49
CA ILE A 200 18.48 -13.25 -7.27
C ILE A 200 18.87 -13.31 -5.78
N PRO A 201 20.17 -13.24 -5.46
CA PRO A 201 20.62 -13.00 -4.08
C PRO A 201 20.04 -11.70 -3.51
N GLN A 202 19.99 -11.58 -2.19
CA GLN A 202 19.48 -10.39 -1.49
C GLN A 202 18.03 -9.99 -1.82
N SER A 203 17.19 -10.95 -2.19
CA SER A 203 15.76 -10.76 -2.38
C SER A 203 14.93 -11.45 -1.29
N ALA A 204 13.62 -11.21 -1.28
CA ALA A 204 12.64 -11.91 -0.47
C ALA A 204 11.37 -12.22 -1.27
N THR A 205 10.52 -13.10 -0.73
CA THR A 205 9.26 -13.54 -1.33
C THR A 205 8.06 -13.10 -0.50
N ALA A 206 8.07 -11.85 -0.02
CA ALA A 206 7.06 -11.34 0.92
C ALA A 206 5.68 -11.07 0.26
N ALA A 207 5.62 -10.97 -1.07
CA ALA A 207 4.35 -10.74 -1.76
C ALA A 207 3.39 -11.91 -1.56
N ASN A 208 2.12 -11.58 -1.32
CA ASN A 208 1.00 -12.51 -1.25
C ASN A 208 -0.26 -11.87 -1.86
N SER A 209 -1.36 -12.61 -1.93
CA SER A 209 -2.56 -12.15 -2.65
C SER A 209 -3.18 -10.87 -2.10
N VAL A 210 -3.06 -10.61 -0.79
CA VAL A 210 -3.65 -9.43 -0.15
C VAL A 210 -2.95 -8.15 -0.59
N CYS A 211 -1.63 -8.20 -0.81
CA CYS A 211 -0.84 -7.05 -1.28
C CYS A 211 -1.45 -6.42 -2.55
N LEU A 212 -1.97 -7.27 -3.45
CA LEU A 212 -2.47 -6.87 -4.75
C LEU A 212 -3.79 -6.09 -4.67
N GLN A 213 -4.54 -6.21 -3.58
CA GLN A 213 -5.80 -5.48 -3.38
C GLN A 213 -5.61 -3.95 -3.30
N CYS A 214 -4.40 -3.51 -2.92
CA CYS A 214 -3.99 -2.10 -2.92
C CYS A 214 -3.19 -1.70 -4.18
N LYS A 215 -3.18 -2.53 -5.24
CA LYS A 215 -2.39 -2.30 -6.47
C LYS A 215 -3.26 -2.40 -7.72
N SER A 216 -4.21 -3.33 -7.73
CA SER A 216 -5.15 -3.54 -8.81
C SER A 216 -6.45 -4.13 -8.27
N GLN A 217 -7.55 -3.85 -8.96
CA GLN A 217 -8.84 -4.46 -8.74
C GLN A 217 -9.34 -5.20 -9.99
N ASP A 218 -8.43 -5.58 -10.90
CA ASP A 218 -8.75 -6.45 -12.05
C ASP A 218 -9.38 -7.79 -11.64
N ASN A 219 -9.17 -8.22 -10.39
CA ASN A 219 -9.78 -9.40 -9.82
C ASN A 219 -11.05 -9.13 -8.99
N ILE A 220 -11.66 -7.94 -9.05
CA ILE A 220 -12.83 -7.55 -8.24
C ILE A 220 -14.02 -8.51 -8.36
N LEU A 221 -14.19 -9.20 -9.50
CA LEU A 221 -15.25 -10.19 -9.73
C LEU A 221 -14.83 -11.64 -9.41
N ARG A 222 -13.60 -11.84 -8.94
CA ARG A 222 -12.93 -13.14 -8.77
C ARG A 222 -12.32 -13.32 -7.38
N TRP A 223 -12.52 -12.35 -6.51
CA TRP A 223 -12.06 -12.30 -5.12
C TRP A 223 -13.28 -12.16 -4.21
N LYS A 224 -13.51 -13.13 -3.33
CA LYS A 224 -14.55 -13.01 -2.30
C LYS A 224 -14.17 -11.93 -1.31
N TYR A 225 -15.16 -11.27 -0.72
CA TYR A 225 -14.96 -10.30 0.35
C TYR A 225 -14.00 -10.83 1.43
N MET A 226 -13.01 -10.01 1.80
CA MET A 226 -11.88 -10.33 2.68
C MET A 226 -10.85 -11.33 2.13
N GLY A 227 -11.08 -11.91 0.95
CA GLY A 227 -10.26 -12.98 0.39
C GLY A 227 -10.52 -14.32 1.04
N ASP A 228 -11.72 -14.54 1.56
CA ASP A 228 -12.11 -15.82 2.11
C ASP A 228 -12.24 -16.89 1.02
N LYS A 229 -12.04 -18.16 1.42
CA LYS A 229 -12.21 -19.31 0.54
C LYS A 229 -13.65 -19.42 0.07
N ASP A 230 -13.83 -19.57 -1.24
CA ASP A 230 -15.14 -19.76 -1.86
C ASP A 230 -14.99 -20.46 -3.22
N PRO A 231 -15.84 -21.45 -3.55
CA PRO A 231 -15.78 -22.13 -4.85
C PRO A 231 -15.96 -21.20 -6.08
N ALA A 232 -16.64 -20.07 -5.91
CA ALA A 232 -16.81 -19.07 -6.97
C ALA A 232 -15.63 -18.09 -7.07
N ALA A 233 -14.76 -18.03 -6.05
CA ALA A 233 -13.55 -17.21 -6.08
C ALA A 233 -12.44 -17.96 -6.82
N LYS A 234 -11.88 -17.32 -7.85
CA LYS A 234 -10.64 -17.81 -8.48
C LYS A 234 -9.45 -17.56 -7.54
N TRP A 235 -9.51 -16.48 -6.77
CA TRP A 235 -8.42 -16.00 -5.94
C TRP A 235 -8.88 -15.69 -4.52
N ASP A 236 -8.00 -15.98 -3.57
CA ASP A 236 -8.17 -15.79 -2.14
C ASP A 236 -6.81 -15.53 -1.47
N ARG A 237 -6.80 -15.27 -0.16
CA ARG A 237 -5.58 -14.95 0.60
C ARG A 237 -4.48 -16.02 0.49
N THR A 238 -4.85 -17.28 0.24
CA THR A 238 -3.92 -18.43 0.19
C THR A 238 -3.58 -18.85 -1.24
N SER A 239 -4.04 -18.12 -2.25
CA SER A 239 -3.70 -18.42 -3.65
C SER A 239 -2.20 -18.30 -3.91
N LYS A 240 -1.70 -19.04 -4.90
CA LYS A 240 -0.34 -18.83 -5.42
C LYS A 240 -0.25 -17.42 -6.00
N VAL A 241 0.39 -16.52 -5.28
CA VAL A 241 0.45 -15.10 -5.62
C VAL A 241 1.03 -14.84 -7.01
N VAL A 242 1.96 -15.67 -7.48
CA VAL A 242 2.52 -15.57 -8.82
C VAL A 242 1.45 -15.75 -9.91
N ASP A 243 0.52 -16.69 -9.71
CA ASP A 243 -0.57 -16.93 -10.66
C ASP A 243 -1.59 -15.79 -10.63
N LEU A 244 -1.92 -15.29 -9.44
CA LEU A 244 -2.76 -14.10 -9.30
C LEU A 244 -2.09 -12.89 -9.96
N ALA A 245 -0.81 -12.65 -9.70
CA ALA A 245 -0.06 -11.54 -10.30
C ALA A 245 -0.17 -11.57 -11.84
N LYS A 246 0.11 -12.73 -12.47
CA LYS A 246 0.00 -12.92 -13.94
C LYS A 246 -1.40 -12.61 -14.49
N ASP A 247 -2.44 -12.69 -13.66
CA ASP A 247 -3.84 -12.44 -14.02
C ASP A 247 -4.27 -10.97 -13.84
N LEU A 248 -3.41 -10.12 -13.27
CA LEU A 248 -3.60 -8.68 -13.12
C LEU A 248 -2.81 -7.91 -14.17
N LYS A 249 -3.36 -6.80 -14.67
CA LYS A 249 -2.79 -6.03 -15.78
C LYS A 249 -2.70 -4.55 -15.46
N HIS A 250 -3.72 -3.97 -14.84
CA HIS A 250 -3.87 -2.51 -14.73
C HIS A 250 -3.69 -2.03 -13.29
N PRO A 251 -2.98 -0.91 -13.07
CA PRO A 251 -2.82 -0.29 -11.75
C PRO A 251 -4.05 0.55 -11.37
N MET A 252 -4.46 0.56 -10.10
CA MET A 252 -5.49 1.45 -9.52
C MET A 252 -6.67 1.77 -10.46
N ASN A 253 -7.49 0.78 -10.82
CA ASN A 253 -8.56 0.99 -11.80
C ASN A 253 -9.49 2.17 -11.43
N CYS A 254 -9.97 2.96 -12.41
CA CYS A 254 -10.87 4.10 -12.16
C CYS A 254 -12.07 3.74 -11.26
N TYR A 255 -12.56 2.51 -11.42
CA TYR A 255 -13.73 2.03 -10.70
C TYR A 255 -13.45 1.70 -9.21
N MET A 256 -12.22 1.84 -8.72
CA MET A 256 -11.95 1.75 -7.28
C MET A 256 -12.63 2.88 -6.49
N CYS A 257 -12.76 4.07 -7.10
CA CYS A 257 -13.35 5.25 -6.47
C CYS A 257 -14.72 5.64 -7.07
N HIS A 258 -15.00 5.19 -8.29
CA HIS A 258 -16.22 5.52 -9.01
C HIS A 258 -17.01 4.26 -9.34
N ASP A 259 -18.27 4.19 -8.91
CA ASP A 259 -19.13 3.09 -9.33
C ASP A 259 -19.39 3.16 -10.84
N PRO A 260 -19.04 2.13 -11.64
CA PRO A 260 -19.14 2.20 -13.09
C PRO A 260 -20.60 2.20 -13.59
N HIS A 261 -21.54 1.75 -12.76
CA HIS A 261 -22.96 1.68 -13.10
C HIS A 261 -23.66 3.01 -12.80
N SER A 262 -23.41 3.61 -11.64
CA SER A 262 -24.14 4.76 -11.13
C SER A 262 -23.37 6.08 -11.17
N THR A 263 -22.03 6.03 -11.26
CA THR A 263 -21.06 7.11 -10.97
C THR A 263 -20.98 7.56 -9.52
N GLN A 264 -21.66 6.87 -8.60
CA GLN A 264 -21.59 7.21 -7.19
C GLN A 264 -20.16 7.07 -6.66
N PRO A 265 -19.74 7.95 -5.73
CA PRO A 265 -18.47 7.81 -5.05
C PRO A 265 -18.49 6.54 -4.20
N ARG A 266 -17.43 5.73 -4.30
CA ARG A 266 -17.36 4.46 -3.60
C ARG A 266 -15.95 4.10 -3.16
N VAL A 267 -15.88 3.03 -2.38
CA VAL A 267 -14.70 2.22 -2.16
C VAL A 267 -15.01 0.76 -2.51
N VAL A 268 -13.98 0.01 -2.91
CA VAL A 268 -14.06 -1.43 -3.20
C VAL A 268 -13.12 -2.26 -2.33
N ARG A 269 -12.20 -1.61 -1.59
CA ARG A 269 -11.29 -2.31 -0.67
C ARG A 269 -12.07 -2.93 0.47
N ASP A 270 -12.09 -4.26 0.49
CA ASP A 270 -12.78 -5.07 1.48
C ASP A 270 -12.35 -4.78 2.93
N GLY A 271 -11.04 -4.68 3.21
CA GLY A 271 -10.51 -4.34 4.53
C GLY A 271 -10.96 -2.98 5.08
N LEU A 272 -11.14 -1.99 4.20
CA LEU A 272 -11.69 -0.68 4.59
C LEU A 272 -13.17 -0.78 4.93
N ILE A 273 -13.94 -1.47 4.08
CA ILE A 273 -15.38 -1.69 4.33
C ILE A 273 -15.57 -2.48 5.63
N GLU A 274 -14.70 -3.45 5.90
CA GLU A 274 -14.75 -4.27 7.11
C GLU A 274 -14.49 -3.41 8.35
N ALA A 275 -13.47 -2.54 8.31
CA ALA A 275 -13.18 -1.63 9.41
C ALA A 275 -14.32 -0.65 9.68
N VAL A 276 -14.77 0.05 8.64
CA VAL A 276 -15.74 1.15 8.73
C VAL A 276 -17.14 0.63 9.07
N VAL A 277 -17.58 -0.43 8.40
CA VAL A 277 -18.96 -0.92 8.47
C VAL A 277 -19.08 -2.13 9.38
N ASP A 278 -18.35 -3.22 9.11
CA ASP A 278 -18.58 -4.49 9.82
C ASP A 278 -18.11 -4.43 11.28
N ARG A 279 -16.96 -3.78 11.54
CA ARG A 279 -16.49 -3.48 12.91
C ARG A 279 -17.06 -2.19 13.49
N GLY A 280 -17.89 -1.47 12.73
CA GLY A 280 -18.57 -0.26 13.19
C GLY A 280 -17.64 0.88 13.63
N LYS A 281 -16.39 0.91 13.15
CA LYS A 281 -15.44 1.98 13.51
C LYS A 281 -15.84 3.35 12.93
N GLY A 282 -16.70 3.36 11.92
CA GLY A 282 -17.10 4.58 11.21
C GLY A 282 -16.00 5.10 10.28
N THR A 283 -16.37 6.09 9.49
CA THR A 283 -15.50 6.71 8.47
C THR A 283 -14.43 7.61 9.09
N TYR A 284 -14.76 8.23 10.23
CA TYR A 284 -13.90 9.07 11.04
C TYR A 284 -13.97 8.61 12.50
N PRO A 285 -13.16 7.61 12.91
CA PRO A 285 -13.30 6.96 14.23
C PRO A 285 -13.07 7.92 15.41
N TYR A 286 -12.36 9.02 15.18
CA TYR A 286 -12.09 10.07 16.17
C TYR A 286 -13.06 11.27 16.11
N ASP A 287 -14.03 11.23 15.19
CA ASP A 287 -15.10 12.23 15.06
C ASP A 287 -16.43 11.52 14.70
N LYS A 288 -17.18 11.15 15.74
CA LYS A 288 -18.46 10.45 15.60
C LYS A 288 -19.52 11.29 14.88
N GLU A 289 -19.51 12.60 15.09
CA GLU A 289 -20.46 13.50 14.43
C GLU A 289 -20.19 13.55 12.93
N LYS A 290 -18.92 13.73 12.53
CA LYS A 290 -18.51 13.67 11.13
C LYS A 290 -18.81 12.31 10.50
N SER A 291 -18.57 11.22 11.23
CA SER A 291 -18.94 9.86 10.79
C SER A 291 -20.44 9.68 10.53
N SER A 292 -21.30 10.32 11.33
CA SER A 292 -22.75 10.25 11.15
C SER A 292 -23.23 10.99 9.88
N LYS A 293 -22.50 12.01 9.44
CA LYS A 293 -22.80 12.81 8.24
C LYS A 293 -22.16 12.23 6.98
N ILE A 294 -20.94 11.73 7.11
CA ILE A 294 -20.16 11.15 6.01
C ILE A 294 -20.15 9.63 6.19
N THR A 295 -21.16 8.96 5.63
CA THR A 295 -21.38 7.54 5.85
C THR A 295 -20.87 6.69 4.69
N MET A 296 -20.55 5.43 4.98
CA MET A 296 -20.30 4.38 4.00
C MET A 296 -21.39 3.31 4.09
N LYS A 297 -22.14 3.10 3.01
CA LYS A 297 -23.14 2.02 2.91
C LYS A 297 -22.51 0.82 2.22
N LYS A 298 -22.33 -0.28 2.95
CA LYS A 298 -21.94 -1.56 2.38
C LYS A 298 -23.06 -2.11 1.50
N VAL A 299 -22.72 -2.52 0.28
CA VAL A 299 -23.61 -3.21 -0.66
C VAL A 299 -22.98 -4.53 -1.01
N MET A 300 -23.61 -5.62 -0.55
CA MET A 300 -23.21 -6.99 -0.82
C MET A 300 -23.86 -7.48 -2.10
N PHE A 301 -23.07 -8.11 -2.97
CA PHE A 301 -23.56 -8.69 -4.21
C PHE A 301 -23.39 -10.19 -4.13
N ARG A 302 -24.52 -10.90 -4.17
CA ARG A 302 -24.59 -12.37 -4.22
C ARG A 302 -23.79 -13.08 -3.11
N ASP A 303 -23.74 -12.47 -1.92
CA ASP A 303 -22.91 -12.93 -0.79
C ASP A 303 -21.44 -13.27 -1.16
N PHE A 304 -20.93 -12.59 -2.17
CA PHE A 304 -19.62 -12.86 -2.74
C PHE A 304 -18.68 -11.67 -2.56
N ARG A 305 -19.09 -10.47 -2.99
CA ARG A 305 -18.25 -9.26 -2.93
C ARG A 305 -19.03 -8.06 -2.45
N ALA A 306 -18.35 -7.16 -1.76
CA ALA A 306 -18.90 -5.90 -1.29
C ALA A 306 -18.31 -4.70 -2.03
N ILE A 307 -19.07 -3.60 -2.05
CA ILE A 307 -18.54 -2.25 -2.22
C ILE A 307 -19.08 -1.36 -1.10
N GLY A 308 -18.41 -0.25 -0.81
CA GLY A 308 -18.89 0.78 0.10
C GLY A 308 -19.29 2.03 -0.66
N ILE A 309 -20.59 2.33 -0.77
CA ILE A 309 -21.07 3.57 -1.38
C ILE A 309 -20.96 4.71 -0.37
N LEU A 310 -20.30 5.79 -0.75
CA LEU A 310 -20.08 6.96 0.11
C LEU A 310 -21.24 7.95 -0.03
N SER A 311 -21.65 8.60 1.07
CA SER A 311 -22.70 9.64 1.03
C SER A 311 -22.27 10.89 0.26
N LYS A 312 -20.96 11.13 0.13
CA LYS A 312 -20.35 12.18 -0.69
C LYS A 312 -19.04 11.68 -1.31
N ALA A 313 -18.52 12.44 -2.28
CA ALA A 313 -17.21 12.17 -2.89
C ALA A 313 -16.07 12.58 -1.96
N ASP A 314 -15.95 11.89 -0.83
CA ASP A 314 -14.91 12.09 0.18
C ASP A 314 -13.63 11.39 -0.23
N SER A 315 -12.61 12.18 -0.57
CA SER A 315 -11.32 11.64 -0.99
C SER A 315 -10.51 11.07 0.15
N ASN A 316 -10.76 11.44 1.41
CA ASN A 316 -10.08 10.81 2.54
C ASN A 316 -10.39 9.30 2.56
N LEU A 317 -11.66 8.93 2.38
CA LEU A 317 -12.08 7.52 2.34
C LEU A 317 -11.69 6.82 1.03
N MET A 318 -11.68 7.53 -0.10
CA MET A 318 -11.23 6.95 -1.37
C MET A 318 -9.72 6.62 -1.33
N CYS A 319 -8.90 7.51 -0.78
CA CYS A 319 -7.47 7.32 -0.60
C CYS A 319 -7.16 6.26 0.47
N ALA A 320 -7.99 6.18 1.51
CA ALA A 320 -7.89 5.19 2.59
C ALA A 320 -8.08 3.73 2.13
N GLN A 321 -8.43 3.47 0.88
CA GLN A 321 -8.39 2.12 0.32
C GLN A 321 -6.97 1.54 0.29
N CYS A 322 -5.96 2.41 0.26
CA CYS A 322 -4.55 2.01 0.17
C CYS A 322 -3.67 2.76 1.17
N HIS A 323 -3.87 4.06 1.38
CA HIS A 323 -3.02 4.93 2.20
C HIS A 323 -3.39 4.85 3.69
N VAL A 324 -3.18 3.67 4.24
CA VAL A 324 -3.48 3.27 5.62
C VAL A 324 -2.40 2.36 6.18
N GLU A 325 -2.40 2.20 7.50
CA GLU A 325 -1.75 1.08 8.19
C GLU A 325 -2.55 -0.21 7.97
N TYR A 326 -1.87 -1.36 7.79
CA TYR A 326 -2.56 -2.61 7.49
C TYR A 326 -1.71 -3.87 7.68
N ASN A 327 -2.38 -4.96 8.05
CA ASN A 327 -1.88 -6.30 7.79
C ASN A 327 -2.21 -6.70 6.35
N CYS A 328 -1.18 -7.11 5.61
CA CYS A 328 -1.31 -7.86 4.36
C CYS A 328 -0.37 -9.06 4.33
N ASN A 329 -0.11 -9.68 5.47
CA ASN A 329 1.00 -10.61 5.63
C ASN A 329 0.72 -11.62 6.74
N PRO A 330 1.44 -12.76 6.74
CA PRO A 330 1.51 -13.60 7.92
C PRO A 330 2.23 -12.86 9.06
N GLY A 331 2.10 -13.39 10.27
CA GLY A 331 2.75 -12.88 11.47
C GLY A 331 2.78 -13.93 12.57
N HIS A 332 2.81 -13.49 13.82
CA HIS A 332 2.70 -14.39 14.98
C HIS A 332 1.89 -13.75 16.11
N ASP A 333 1.32 -14.59 16.94
CA ASP A 333 0.72 -14.17 18.19
C ASP A 333 1.84 -13.86 19.21
N PRO A 334 1.92 -12.65 19.78
CA PRO A 334 3.02 -12.27 20.67
C PRO A 334 2.96 -12.93 22.05
N LYS A 335 1.79 -13.45 22.48
CA LYS A 335 1.59 -14.12 23.77
C LYS A 335 1.97 -15.60 23.67
N THR A 336 1.60 -16.27 22.58
CA THR A 336 1.82 -17.71 22.41
C THR A 336 3.02 -18.05 21.51
N GLY A 337 3.48 -17.11 20.68
CA GLY A 337 4.50 -17.33 19.66
C GLY A 337 4.01 -18.11 18.44
N LYS A 338 2.73 -18.51 18.39
CA LYS A 338 2.15 -19.29 17.30
C LYS A 338 2.13 -18.48 16.01
N ALA A 339 2.56 -19.10 14.90
CA ALA A 339 2.51 -18.49 13.58
C ALA A 339 1.05 -18.28 13.12
N ILE A 340 0.82 -17.16 12.45
CA ILE A 340 -0.45 -16.77 11.83
C ILE A 340 -0.22 -16.75 10.32
N GLY A 341 -0.78 -17.73 9.62
CA GLY A 341 -0.66 -17.85 8.17
C GLY A 341 -1.77 -17.13 7.41
N MET A 342 -1.64 -17.03 6.08
CA MET A 342 -2.58 -16.32 5.19
C MET A 342 -4.02 -16.87 5.22
N THR A 343 -4.26 -18.04 5.80
CA THR A 343 -5.62 -18.56 6.03
C THR A 343 -6.41 -17.70 7.02
N ASP A 344 -5.72 -17.07 7.97
CA ASP A 344 -6.32 -16.24 9.02
C ASP A 344 -6.75 -14.87 8.47
N ARG A 345 -7.95 -14.41 8.83
CA ARG A 345 -8.48 -13.10 8.41
C ARG A 345 -7.61 -11.93 8.89
N ARG A 346 -6.86 -12.10 9.99
CA ARG A 346 -5.91 -11.08 10.47
C ARG A 346 -4.84 -10.71 9.46
N THR A 347 -4.60 -11.54 8.44
CA THR A 347 -3.65 -11.25 7.34
C THR A 347 -4.21 -10.32 6.26
N ASN A 348 -5.48 -9.90 6.37
CA ASN A 348 -6.10 -8.83 5.58
C ASN A 348 -6.91 -7.96 6.54
N TYR A 349 -6.25 -7.00 7.19
CA TYR A 349 -6.85 -6.25 8.29
C TYR A 349 -6.38 -4.79 8.28
N PHE A 350 -7.31 -3.85 8.41
CA PHE A 350 -7.02 -2.42 8.59
C PHE A 350 -7.24 -2.07 10.07
N PRO A 351 -6.20 -1.82 10.87
CA PRO A 351 -6.37 -1.46 12.28
C PRO A 351 -7.28 -0.24 12.48
N TRP A 352 -7.21 0.71 11.54
CA TRP A 352 -8.06 1.90 11.52
C TRP A 352 -7.96 2.70 12.82
N ALA A 353 -6.72 2.89 13.25
CA ALA A 353 -6.33 3.51 14.52
C ALA A 353 -5.13 4.43 14.27
N ASN A 354 -5.05 5.55 14.98
CA ASN A 354 -3.90 6.45 14.89
C ASN A 354 -2.68 5.88 15.64
N VAL A 355 -1.55 6.56 15.51
CA VAL A 355 -0.27 6.16 16.12
C VAL A 355 -0.32 5.92 17.64
N PHE A 356 -1.22 6.58 18.36
CA PHE A 356 -1.31 6.46 19.81
C PHE A 356 -2.16 5.27 20.27
N ASP A 357 -3.04 4.77 19.41
CA ASP A 357 -3.91 3.62 19.68
C ASP A 357 -3.47 2.33 18.96
N ILE A 358 -2.49 2.41 18.06
CA ILE A 358 -2.11 1.28 17.20
C ILE A 358 -1.54 0.09 17.98
N ASN A 359 -0.70 0.33 18.99
CA ASN A 359 -0.14 -0.73 19.82
C ASN A 359 -1.23 -1.50 20.59
N LYS A 360 -2.18 -0.77 21.17
CA LYS A 360 -3.34 -1.37 21.84
C LYS A 360 -4.17 -2.19 20.85
N THR A 361 -4.40 -1.65 19.66
CA THR A 361 -5.18 -2.35 18.61
C THR A 361 -4.54 -3.67 18.21
N TYR A 362 -3.21 -3.73 18.04
CA TYR A 362 -2.50 -4.96 17.71
C TYR A 362 -2.35 -5.92 18.90
N GLU A 363 -2.27 -5.41 20.13
CA GLU A 363 -2.30 -6.22 21.34
C GLU A 363 -3.65 -6.94 21.48
N GLU A 364 -4.76 -6.24 21.27
CA GLU A 364 -6.12 -6.80 21.26
C GLU A 364 -6.31 -7.81 20.11
N LEU A 365 -5.72 -7.54 18.95
CA LEU A 365 -5.73 -8.46 17.80
C LEU A 365 -4.90 -9.73 18.04
N GLY A 366 -3.94 -9.68 18.98
CA GLY A 366 -2.96 -10.74 19.21
C GLY A 366 -2.08 -10.98 17.98
N PHE A 367 -1.52 -9.92 17.40
CA PHE A 367 -0.73 -10.01 16.17
C PHE A 367 0.52 -9.12 16.23
N LYS A 368 1.67 -9.66 15.81
CA LYS A 368 2.90 -8.94 15.51
C LYS A 368 3.50 -9.50 14.22
N ASP A 369 4.19 -8.66 13.47
CA ASP A 369 4.70 -8.99 12.13
C ASP A 369 5.97 -9.83 12.17
N PHE A 370 6.91 -9.45 13.05
CA PHE A 370 8.22 -10.08 13.10
C PHE A 370 8.86 -10.00 14.47
N LYS A 371 9.89 -10.82 14.68
CA LYS A 371 10.80 -10.69 15.82
C LYS A 371 12.08 -10.03 15.36
N HIS A 372 12.47 -8.96 16.01
CA HIS A 372 13.72 -8.28 15.69
C HIS A 372 14.92 -9.21 15.91
N ALA A 373 15.84 -9.31 14.95
CA ALA A 373 16.89 -10.34 14.96
C ALA A 373 17.83 -10.22 16.17
N VAL A 374 18.20 -8.99 16.56
CA VAL A 374 19.10 -8.75 17.70
C VAL A 374 18.38 -8.88 19.05
N THR A 375 17.29 -8.15 19.23
CA THR A 375 16.63 -8.02 20.55
C THR A 375 15.61 -9.12 20.84
N GLY A 376 15.10 -9.81 19.82
CA GLY A 376 13.99 -10.77 19.94
C GLY A 376 12.64 -10.15 20.30
N ALA A 377 12.52 -8.81 20.31
CA ALA A 377 11.25 -8.13 20.53
C ALA A 377 10.26 -8.46 19.41
N SER A 378 8.99 -8.69 19.75
CA SER A 378 7.93 -8.84 18.74
C SER A 378 7.45 -7.46 18.34
N LEU A 379 7.61 -7.10 17.07
CA LEU A 379 7.39 -5.76 16.54
C LEU A 379 6.28 -5.77 15.49
N THR A 380 5.55 -4.65 15.43
CA THR A 380 4.60 -4.37 14.35
C THR A 380 5.33 -3.66 13.22
N LYS A 381 5.11 -4.09 11.98
CA LYS A 381 5.59 -3.38 10.79
C LYS A 381 4.55 -2.33 10.40
N MET A 382 4.92 -1.06 10.37
CA MET A 382 4.03 0.03 9.96
C MET A 382 4.10 0.29 8.44
N GLN A 383 3.00 0.61 7.78
CA GLN A 383 2.94 0.95 6.36
C GLN A 383 2.07 2.19 6.13
N HIS A 384 2.64 3.21 5.50
CA HIS A 384 1.97 4.39 4.93
C HIS A 384 0.60 4.79 5.54
N PRO A 385 0.56 5.16 6.84
CA PRO A 385 -0.68 5.46 7.57
C PRO A 385 -1.15 6.91 7.36
N GLU A 386 -1.20 7.38 6.10
CA GLU A 386 -1.51 8.79 5.84
C GLU A 386 -2.92 9.17 6.32
N THR A 387 -3.90 8.28 6.13
CA THR A 387 -5.30 8.57 6.52
C THR A 387 -5.41 8.72 8.04
N GLU A 388 -4.88 7.75 8.79
CA GLU A 388 -4.95 7.73 10.25
C GLU A 388 -4.12 8.85 10.88
N THR A 389 -3.02 9.23 10.21
CA THR A 389 -2.21 10.40 10.60
C THR A 389 -2.96 11.71 10.39
N PHE A 390 -3.69 11.84 9.27
CA PHE A 390 -4.40 13.06 8.92
C PHE A 390 -5.55 13.39 9.87
N TRP A 391 -6.17 12.39 10.52
CA TRP A 391 -7.24 12.60 11.48
C TRP A 391 -6.83 13.48 12.66
N GLY A 392 -7.70 14.41 13.03
CA GLY A 392 -7.47 15.33 14.13
C GLY A 392 -6.48 16.46 13.82
N SER A 393 -5.86 16.45 12.62
CA SER A 393 -5.03 17.56 12.14
C SER A 393 -5.85 18.83 11.95
N LYS A 394 -5.17 19.99 11.88
CA LYS A 394 -5.84 21.27 11.64
C LYS A 394 -6.60 21.28 10.31
N HIS A 395 -6.03 20.67 9.27
CA HIS A 395 -6.65 20.59 7.94
C HIS A 395 -7.89 19.68 7.95
N GLU A 396 -7.80 18.50 8.56
CA GLU A 396 -8.92 17.56 8.61
C GLU A 396 -10.11 18.12 9.42
N LYS A 397 -9.82 18.77 10.56
CA LYS A 397 -10.80 19.50 11.37
C LYS A 397 -11.44 20.68 10.63
N ALA A 398 -10.69 21.33 9.73
CA ALA A 398 -11.21 22.37 8.85
C ALA A 398 -12.00 21.82 7.64
N GLY A 399 -12.14 20.49 7.53
CA GLY A 399 -12.90 19.85 6.44
C GLY A 399 -12.11 19.68 5.14
N VAL A 400 -10.80 19.93 5.13
CA VAL A 400 -9.93 19.65 3.98
C VAL A 400 -9.83 18.15 3.77
N GLU A 401 -9.77 17.74 2.50
CA GLU A 401 -9.59 16.34 2.10
C GLU A 401 -8.31 16.14 1.27
N CYS A 402 -7.87 14.89 1.11
CA CYS A 402 -6.68 14.53 0.31
C CYS A 402 -6.70 15.18 -1.08
N LYS A 403 -7.85 15.20 -1.76
CA LYS A 403 -7.97 15.74 -3.13
C LYS A 403 -7.68 17.24 -3.21
N ASP A 404 -7.91 17.99 -2.14
CA ASP A 404 -7.71 19.44 -2.17
C ASP A 404 -6.23 19.82 -2.27
N CYS A 405 -5.34 18.92 -1.82
CA CYS A 405 -3.89 19.06 -1.90
C CYS A 405 -3.25 18.22 -3.02
N HIS A 406 -3.78 17.02 -3.29
CA HIS A 406 -3.13 16.06 -4.20
C HIS A 406 -3.82 15.90 -5.56
N MET A 407 -5.06 16.38 -5.70
CA MET A 407 -5.90 16.27 -6.90
C MET A 407 -6.67 17.57 -7.16
N PRO A 408 -5.98 18.73 -7.28
CA PRO A 408 -6.65 20.02 -7.32
C PRO A 408 -7.59 20.14 -8.53
N ARG A 409 -8.57 21.05 -8.41
CA ARG A 409 -9.37 21.45 -9.57
C ARG A 409 -8.52 22.31 -10.49
N VAL A 410 -8.47 21.94 -11.77
CA VAL A 410 -7.71 22.65 -12.81
C VAL A 410 -8.62 23.03 -13.98
N LYS A 411 -8.28 24.10 -14.70
CA LYS A 411 -8.97 24.47 -15.96
C LYS A 411 -8.31 23.76 -17.14
N LYS A 412 -9.08 22.98 -17.89
CA LYS A 412 -8.67 22.31 -19.13
C LYS A 412 -9.74 22.52 -20.21
N ALA A 413 -9.33 22.96 -21.39
CA ALA A 413 -10.23 23.28 -22.51
C ALA A 413 -11.47 24.11 -22.09
N GLY A 414 -11.27 25.13 -21.23
CA GLY A 414 -12.33 26.00 -20.73
C GLY A 414 -13.25 25.39 -19.66
N LYS A 415 -13.08 24.12 -19.28
CA LYS A 415 -13.86 23.44 -18.23
C LYS A 415 -13.02 23.20 -16.99
N THR A 416 -13.63 23.32 -15.81
CA THR A 416 -13.00 22.91 -14.55
C THR A 416 -13.14 21.40 -14.39
N VAL A 417 -12.01 20.72 -14.22
CA VAL A 417 -11.92 19.27 -13.99
C VAL A 417 -11.09 18.99 -12.74
N THR A 418 -11.37 17.88 -12.05
CA THR A 418 -10.48 17.39 -10.97
C THR A 418 -9.27 16.72 -11.61
N PHE A 419 -8.08 17.15 -11.23
CA PHE A 419 -6.83 16.54 -11.69
C PHE A 419 -6.64 15.15 -11.08
N HIS A 420 -6.38 14.12 -11.88
CA HIS A 420 -6.21 12.74 -11.40
C HIS A 420 -4.77 12.23 -11.41
N GLY A 421 -3.78 13.09 -11.65
CA GLY A 421 -2.37 12.74 -11.54
C GLY A 421 -1.82 12.94 -10.13
N GLN A 422 -2.31 12.15 -9.16
CA GLN A 422 -2.00 12.35 -7.73
C GLN A 422 -0.51 12.52 -7.51
N ARG A 423 -0.13 13.61 -6.85
CA ARG A 423 1.27 13.95 -6.56
C ARG A 423 1.34 14.88 -5.35
N SER A 424 2.54 15.13 -4.83
CA SER A 424 2.72 16.09 -3.75
C SER A 424 2.23 17.50 -4.14
N ALA A 425 1.55 18.16 -3.20
CA ALA A 425 1.07 19.54 -3.37
C ALA A 425 2.20 20.53 -3.66
N ARG A 426 3.45 20.19 -3.26
CA ARG A 426 4.64 21.02 -3.53
C ARG A 426 4.85 21.34 -5.02
N TYR A 427 4.41 20.43 -5.89
CA TYR A 427 4.52 20.60 -7.35
C TYR A 427 3.35 21.38 -7.95
N MET A 428 2.37 21.77 -7.12
CA MET A 428 1.11 22.39 -7.53
C MET A 428 0.65 23.44 -6.51
N LEU A 429 1.58 24.12 -5.81
CA LEU A 429 1.26 25.01 -4.67
C LEU A 429 0.25 26.11 -5.03
N LYS A 430 0.33 26.64 -6.25
CA LYS A 430 -0.60 27.65 -6.76
C LYS A 430 -2.04 27.13 -6.85
N ASP A 431 -2.21 25.89 -7.30
CA ASP A 431 -3.52 25.26 -7.51
C ASP A 431 -4.03 24.52 -6.26
N THR A 432 -3.24 24.49 -5.19
CA THR A 432 -3.55 23.77 -3.94
C THR A 432 -3.54 24.73 -2.75
N CYS A 433 -2.39 24.98 -2.13
CA CYS A 433 -2.23 25.77 -0.92
C CYS A 433 -2.78 27.21 -1.07
N LEU A 434 -2.43 27.91 -2.15
CA LEU A 434 -2.80 29.32 -2.34
C LEU A 434 -4.28 29.52 -2.69
N ASN A 435 -5.05 28.45 -2.87
CA ASN A 435 -6.50 28.54 -2.96
C ASN A 435 -7.15 28.85 -1.62
N CYS A 436 -6.53 28.48 -0.50
CA CYS A 436 -7.01 28.77 0.85
C CYS A 436 -6.14 29.82 1.56
N HIS A 437 -4.81 29.75 1.39
CA HIS A 437 -3.85 30.66 2.04
C HIS A 437 -3.58 31.89 1.18
N LYS A 438 -4.58 32.79 1.08
CA LYS A 438 -4.52 33.97 0.19
C LYS A 438 -3.43 34.99 0.55
N GLY A 439 -2.97 34.99 1.80
CA GLY A 439 -1.89 35.86 2.26
C GLY A 439 -0.49 35.35 1.97
N TRP A 440 -0.33 34.15 1.39
CA TRP A 440 0.97 33.57 1.08
C TRP A 440 1.31 33.67 -0.40
N THR A 441 2.59 33.85 -0.68
CA THR A 441 3.23 33.57 -1.95
C THR A 441 3.53 32.08 -2.08
N VAL A 442 3.88 31.62 -3.29
CA VAL A 442 4.33 30.23 -3.52
C VAL A 442 5.56 29.91 -2.66
N LYS A 443 6.49 30.87 -2.53
CA LYS A 443 7.71 30.70 -1.73
C LYS A 443 7.41 30.58 -0.23
N GLU A 444 6.46 31.34 0.31
CA GLU A 444 6.07 31.23 1.72
C GLU A 444 5.36 29.91 2.01
N ALA A 445 4.50 29.45 1.09
CA ALA A 445 3.87 28.12 1.21
C ALA A 445 4.92 27.00 1.17
N GLU A 446 5.89 27.07 0.25
CA GLU A 446 7.00 26.13 0.18
C GLU A 446 7.85 26.16 1.46
N TYR A 447 8.21 27.35 1.94
CA TYR A 447 8.97 27.54 3.17
C TYR A 447 8.26 26.93 4.38
N GLN A 448 6.94 27.06 4.47
CA GLN A 448 6.14 26.46 5.54
C GLN A 448 6.15 24.93 5.48
N VAL A 449 6.05 24.34 4.28
CA VAL A 449 6.16 22.89 4.08
C VAL A 449 7.54 22.41 4.51
N ASP A 450 8.59 23.04 4.00
CA ASP A 450 9.98 22.64 4.28
C ASP A 450 10.31 22.79 5.77
N ALA A 451 9.87 23.86 6.44
CA ALA A 451 10.13 24.05 7.88
C ALA A 451 9.56 22.90 8.72
N ILE A 452 8.33 22.45 8.43
CA ILE A 452 7.71 21.32 9.12
C ILE A 452 8.47 20.02 8.82
N GLN A 453 8.69 19.73 7.53
CA GLN A 453 9.34 18.49 7.12
C GLN A 453 10.78 18.40 7.65
N ASN A 454 11.53 19.50 7.63
CA ASN A 454 12.89 19.56 8.17
C ASN A 454 12.91 19.29 9.68
N TYR A 455 11.99 19.91 10.43
CA TYR A 455 11.88 19.68 11.87
C TYR A 455 11.59 18.22 12.19
N ILE A 456 10.61 17.62 11.50
CA ILE A 456 10.21 16.22 11.73
C ILE A 456 11.30 15.25 11.28
N LYS A 457 11.96 15.47 10.14
CA LYS A 457 13.13 14.69 9.72
C LYS A 457 14.24 14.72 10.76
N GLY A 458 14.52 15.89 11.34
CA GLY A 458 15.50 16.02 12.42
C GLY A 458 15.14 15.19 13.67
N LYS A 459 13.84 15.07 13.99
CA LYS A 459 13.35 14.22 15.09
C LYS A 459 13.40 12.73 14.73
N LEU A 460 13.03 12.37 13.50
CA LEU A 460 13.15 11.02 12.94
C LEU A 460 14.58 10.50 13.07
N THR A 461 15.58 11.26 12.60
CA THR A 461 16.99 10.86 12.70
C THR A 461 17.44 10.70 14.16
N LYS A 462 16.94 11.52 15.09
CA LYS A 462 17.23 11.36 16.53
C LYS A 462 16.57 10.11 17.13
N ALA A 463 15.34 9.81 16.74
CA ALA A 463 14.67 8.57 17.15
C ALA A 463 15.43 7.34 16.64
N GLU A 464 15.89 7.35 15.38
CA GLU A 464 16.73 6.29 14.83
C GLU A 464 18.04 6.12 15.58
N PHE A 465 18.71 7.24 15.88
CA PHE A 465 19.94 7.21 16.66
C PHE A 465 19.74 6.50 18.00
N TRP A 466 18.74 6.92 18.78
CA TRP A 466 18.49 6.35 20.10
C TRP A 466 18.00 4.91 20.05
N LEU A 467 17.16 4.56 19.07
CA LEU A 467 16.70 3.19 18.88
C LEU A 467 17.85 2.27 18.44
N GLY A 468 18.74 2.77 17.58
CA GLY A 468 19.99 2.10 17.21
C GLY A 468 20.93 1.89 18.40
N GLN A 469 21.07 2.87 19.30
CA GLN A 469 21.84 2.72 20.55
C GLN A 469 21.18 1.72 21.51
N PHE A 470 19.85 1.72 21.59
CA PHE A 470 19.09 0.76 22.38
C PHE A 470 19.37 -0.67 21.91
N ILE A 471 19.30 -0.94 20.60
CA ILE A 471 19.56 -2.26 20.01
C ILE A 471 20.99 -2.75 20.35
N ASP A 472 22.01 -1.88 20.23
CA ASP A 472 23.39 -2.24 20.58
C ASP A 472 23.56 -2.52 22.07
N THR A 473 22.92 -1.70 22.92
CA THR A 473 22.95 -1.86 24.37
C THR A 473 22.28 -3.18 24.77
N PHE A 474 21.18 -3.54 24.12
CA PHE A 474 20.49 -4.81 24.34
C PHE A 474 21.41 -6.00 24.03
N ALA A 475 22.12 -5.97 22.90
CA ALA A 475 23.07 -7.02 22.53
C ALA A 475 24.18 -7.19 23.59
N LYS A 476 24.73 -6.08 24.08
CA LYS A 476 25.74 -6.08 25.16
C LYS A 476 25.19 -6.64 26.47
N ALA A 477 23.98 -6.23 26.86
CA ALA A 477 23.31 -6.71 28.07
C ALA A 477 23.07 -8.22 28.03
N LYS A 478 22.59 -8.73 26.90
CA LYS A 478 22.41 -10.16 26.68
C LYS A 478 23.73 -10.92 26.79
N ALA A 479 24.81 -10.42 26.18
CA ALA A 479 26.13 -11.04 26.26
C ALA A 479 26.72 -11.05 27.68
N LYS A 480 26.36 -10.07 28.52
CA LYS A 480 26.75 -10.02 29.94
C LYS A 480 25.86 -10.86 30.87
N GLY A 481 24.87 -11.57 30.35
CA GLY A 481 23.99 -12.42 31.15
C GLY A 481 22.99 -11.64 32.00
N VAL A 482 22.56 -10.45 31.58
CA VAL A 482 21.43 -9.74 32.19
C VAL A 482 20.19 -10.63 32.17
N SER A 483 19.42 -10.65 33.27
CA SER A 483 18.28 -11.54 33.45
C SER A 483 17.21 -11.40 32.37
N GLU A 484 16.51 -12.51 32.07
CA GLU A 484 15.44 -12.51 31.07
C GLU A 484 14.27 -11.59 31.43
N ASP A 485 14.00 -11.34 32.72
CA ASP A 485 12.97 -10.39 33.14
C ASP A 485 13.30 -8.95 32.73
N VAL A 486 14.55 -8.53 32.94
CA VAL A 486 15.03 -7.21 32.49
C VAL A 486 15.02 -7.13 30.97
N LEU A 487 15.48 -8.19 30.28
CA LEU A 487 15.44 -8.23 28.82
C LEU A 487 14.00 -8.21 28.28
N LYS A 488 13.04 -8.82 28.97
CA LYS A 488 11.61 -8.80 28.62
C LYS A 488 11.03 -7.40 28.75
N ASP A 489 11.36 -6.66 29.80
CA ASP A 489 10.92 -5.29 29.96
C ASP A 489 11.56 -4.35 28.93
N ALA A 490 12.84 -4.55 28.61
CA ALA A 490 13.50 -3.84 27.51
C ALA A 490 12.84 -4.14 26.15
N LYS A 491 12.42 -5.38 25.87
CA LYS A 491 11.70 -5.73 24.63
C LYS A 491 10.36 -4.99 24.49
N LYS A 492 9.63 -4.73 25.58
CA LYS A 492 8.39 -3.91 25.56
C LYS A 492 8.70 -2.46 25.18
N LEU A 493 9.80 -1.91 25.70
CA LEU A 493 10.26 -0.57 25.34
C LEU A 493 10.72 -0.50 23.89
N HIS A 494 11.30 -1.57 23.34
CA HIS A 494 11.59 -1.66 21.91
C HIS A 494 10.32 -1.55 21.09
N ASP A 495 9.27 -2.32 21.39
CA ASP A 495 8.02 -2.30 20.63
C ASP A 495 7.36 -0.90 20.64
N THR A 496 7.40 -0.24 21.80
CA THR A 496 6.94 1.15 21.94
C THR A 496 7.79 2.12 21.11
N ALA A 497 9.12 2.05 21.26
CA ALA A 497 10.03 2.95 20.57
C ALA A 497 9.96 2.77 19.05
N HIS A 498 9.88 1.52 18.59
CA HIS A 498 9.75 1.14 17.20
C HIS A 498 8.47 1.71 16.60
N THR A 499 7.32 1.45 17.21
CA THR A 499 6.02 1.93 16.74
C THR A 499 6.00 3.44 16.56
N TYR A 500 6.47 4.17 17.57
CA TYR A 500 6.45 5.63 17.57
C TYR A 500 7.50 6.27 16.64
N TRP A 501 8.47 5.50 16.14
CA TRP A 501 9.41 5.92 15.11
C TRP A 501 8.93 5.51 13.72
N GLU A 502 8.66 4.22 13.53
CA GLU A 502 8.41 3.63 12.21
C GLU A 502 7.13 4.17 11.58
N TRP A 503 6.13 4.56 12.39
CA TRP A 503 4.96 5.26 11.89
C TRP A 503 5.32 6.42 10.95
N TRP A 504 6.36 7.19 11.29
CA TRP A 504 6.76 8.40 10.58
C TRP A 504 7.80 8.18 9.48
N THR A 505 8.49 7.03 9.49
CA THR A 505 9.25 6.60 8.31
C THR A 505 8.34 5.93 7.29
N ALA A 506 7.26 5.28 7.73
CA ALA A 506 6.24 4.67 6.89
C ALA A 506 5.33 5.72 6.24
N GLU A 507 4.91 6.73 7.00
CA GLU A 507 4.06 7.84 6.54
C GLU A 507 4.81 8.77 5.59
N ASN A 508 4.16 9.22 4.51
CA ASN A 508 4.84 9.83 3.38
C ASN A 508 5.00 11.36 3.46
N SER A 509 4.30 12.06 4.35
CA SER A 509 4.27 13.53 4.40
C SER A 509 5.44 14.16 5.14
N ASP A 510 6.31 13.35 5.75
CA ASP A 510 7.33 13.83 6.70
C ASP A 510 6.70 14.68 7.81
N GLY A 511 5.55 14.23 8.31
CA GLY A 511 4.78 14.86 9.39
C GLY A 511 3.94 16.06 8.97
N PHE A 512 3.94 16.50 7.70
CA PHE A 512 3.12 17.63 7.26
C PHE A 512 1.61 17.39 7.46
N HIS A 513 1.14 16.15 7.35
CA HIS A 513 -0.26 15.82 7.59
C HIS A 513 -0.71 16.06 9.03
N ASN A 514 0.19 15.89 10.02
CA ASN A 514 -0.10 16.15 11.42
C ASN A 514 1.20 16.39 12.23
N PRO A 515 1.75 17.62 12.18
CA PRO A 515 3.09 17.89 12.72
C PRO A 515 3.17 17.78 14.24
N ASP A 516 2.07 18.08 14.93
CA ASP A 516 2.01 17.98 16.40
C ASP A 516 2.06 16.52 16.86
N ALA A 517 1.26 15.65 16.23
CA ALA A 517 1.30 14.21 16.49
C ALA A 517 2.68 13.60 16.13
N ALA A 518 3.29 14.05 15.03
CA ALA A 518 4.62 13.62 14.61
C ALA A 518 5.69 13.95 15.67
N ARG A 519 5.68 15.20 16.14
CA ARG A 519 6.59 15.66 17.18
C ARG A 519 6.42 14.85 18.47
N GLU A 520 5.17 14.67 18.92
CA GLU A 520 4.88 13.96 20.16
C GLU A 520 5.30 12.49 20.08
N SER A 521 4.89 11.79 19.03
CA SER A 521 5.24 10.38 18.81
C SER A 521 6.75 10.19 18.76
N LEU A 522 7.48 10.95 17.95
CA LEU A 522 8.94 10.80 17.85
C LEU A 522 9.65 11.10 19.17
N THR A 523 9.10 11.99 20.00
CA THR A 523 9.61 12.23 21.36
C THR A 523 9.40 10.99 22.23
N ARG A 524 8.21 10.38 22.21
CA ARG A 524 7.93 9.12 22.93
C ARG A 524 8.82 7.97 22.47
N SER A 525 9.18 7.92 21.18
CA SER A 525 10.13 6.93 20.65
C SER A 525 11.52 7.08 21.27
N ILE A 526 12.01 8.32 21.34
CA ILE A 526 13.30 8.66 21.97
C ILE A 526 13.28 8.30 23.46
N ASP A 527 12.23 8.71 24.18
CA ASP A 527 12.10 8.46 25.62
C ASP A 527 12.06 6.96 25.93
N ALA A 528 11.30 6.17 25.16
CA ALA A 528 11.24 4.72 25.31
C ALA A 528 12.61 4.06 25.05
N SER A 529 13.33 4.51 24.02
CA SER A 529 14.68 4.04 23.71
C SER A 529 15.66 4.34 24.84
N GLN A 530 15.70 5.58 25.33
CA GLN A 530 16.58 6.00 26.42
C GLN A 530 16.26 5.29 27.74
N LYS A 531 14.97 5.11 28.06
CA LYS A 531 14.55 4.32 29.22
C LYS A 531 15.01 2.87 29.11
N GLY A 532 14.92 2.28 27.93
CA GLY A 532 15.41 0.93 27.66
C GLY A 532 16.92 0.81 27.85
N ILE A 533 17.68 1.77 27.32
CA ILE A 533 19.13 1.86 27.51
C ILE A 533 19.48 1.95 28.99
N LYS A 534 18.79 2.81 29.74
CA LYS A 534 19.02 2.99 31.17
C LYS A 534 18.81 1.69 31.95
N ILE A 535 17.68 1.01 31.76
CA ILE A 535 17.38 -0.24 32.46
C ILE A 535 18.44 -1.31 32.17
N LEU A 536 18.88 -1.41 30.92
CA LEU A 536 19.92 -2.37 30.52
C LEU A 536 21.28 -2.02 31.13
N ASN A 537 21.67 -0.75 31.14
CA ASN A 537 22.92 -0.31 31.74
C ASN A 537 22.94 -0.49 33.26
N ASP A 538 21.85 -0.15 33.95
CA ASP A 538 21.71 -0.35 35.39
C ASP A 538 21.86 -1.84 35.75
N ALA A 539 21.27 -2.73 34.96
CA ALA A 539 21.38 -4.18 35.17
C ALA A 539 22.77 -4.76 34.84
N MET A 540 23.56 -4.07 34.02
CA MET A 540 24.95 -4.43 33.71
C MET A 540 25.96 -3.84 34.70
N ALA A 541 25.54 -2.90 35.56
CA ALA A 541 26.43 -2.25 36.51
C ALA A 541 26.92 -3.25 37.57
N PRO A 542 28.15 -3.10 38.09
CA PRO A 542 28.65 -3.95 39.16
C PRO A 542 27.73 -3.84 40.38
N LYS A 543 27.34 -4.97 40.98
CA LYS A 543 26.68 -4.92 42.30
C LYS A 543 27.69 -4.34 43.30
N PRO A 544 27.29 -3.39 44.17
CA PRO A 544 28.18 -2.94 45.23
C PRO A 544 28.66 -4.14 46.03
N ALA A 545 29.95 -4.18 46.35
CA ALA A 545 30.49 -5.22 47.23
C ALA A 545 29.66 -5.25 48.52
N ALA A 546 29.16 -6.43 48.89
CA ALA A 546 28.51 -6.62 50.17
C ALA A 546 29.51 -6.17 51.25
N LYS A 547 29.14 -5.16 52.02
CA LYS A 547 29.93 -4.69 53.17
C LYS A 547 29.80 -5.65 54.33
#